data_AF-A0A318M342-F1
#
_entry.id   AF-A0A318M342-F1
#
_cell.length_a   1.000
_cell.length_b   1.000
_cell.length_c   1.000
_cell.angle_alpha   90.00
_cell.angle_beta   90.00
_cell.angle_gamma   90.00
#
_symmetry.space_group_name_H-M   'P 1'
#
loop_
_entity.id
_entity.type
_entity.pdbx_description
1 polymer ?
#
loop_
_entity_poly.entity_id
_entity_poly.type
_entity_poly.pdbx_seq_one_letter_code
_entity_poly.pdbx_strand_id
1 'polypeptide(L)'
;MVTRFDHVAVAVRDLATAAPLYADLFGGRLIAGGDDDRLAIRSLQLSFPPGVKIELLQPLHERSYLAAYLDKRGPGFHHMTCFVEDVTEAAARLEAAGFSTVDTRTGTGCWDETFIRPSSAFGTLVQLTDSPLSWTEPVLPEGAGIGDVLAGRIAWNDARPTWR
;
A
#
# COMPACT_ATOMS: atom_id res chain seq x y z
N MET A 1 2.80 16.54 -9.37
CA MET A 1 1.32 16.69 -9.24
C MET A 1 0.62 15.42 -9.73
N VAL A 2 -0.64 15.14 -9.36
CA VAL A 2 -1.32 13.83 -9.56
C VAL A 2 -1.71 13.52 -11.02
N THR A 3 -1.36 12.33 -11.49
CA THR A 3 -1.68 11.79 -12.82
C THR A 3 -2.75 10.70 -12.76
N ARG A 4 -2.78 9.90 -11.69
CA ARG A 4 -3.71 8.77 -11.53
C ARG A 4 -3.94 8.44 -10.06
N PHE A 5 -5.17 8.08 -9.69
CA PHE A 5 -5.45 7.45 -8.40
C PHE A 5 -5.02 5.97 -8.45
N ASP A 6 -4.29 5.48 -7.45
CA ASP A 6 -3.85 4.08 -7.44
C ASP A 6 -4.73 3.21 -6.54
N HIS A 7 -4.64 3.40 -5.23
CA HIS A 7 -5.30 2.53 -4.26
C HIS A 7 -5.72 3.24 -2.98
N VAL A 8 -6.60 2.58 -2.25
CA VAL A 8 -6.88 2.84 -0.84
C VAL A 8 -6.23 1.75 -0.02
N ALA A 9 -5.47 2.12 1.01
CA ALA A 9 -4.97 1.19 2.01
C ALA A 9 -5.91 1.10 3.22
N VAL A 10 -6.23 -0.12 3.64
CA VAL A 10 -7.04 -0.42 4.81
C VAL A 10 -6.21 -1.25 5.78
N ALA A 11 -6.00 -0.73 6.99
CA ALA A 11 -5.31 -1.44 8.05
C ALA A 11 -6.27 -2.39 8.76
N VAL A 12 -5.87 -3.65 8.92
CA VAL A 12 -6.61 -4.69 9.64
C VAL A 12 -5.69 -5.43 10.60
N ARG A 13 -6.28 -6.02 11.65
CA ARG A 13 -5.53 -6.86 12.61
C ARG A 13 -5.06 -8.16 11.98
N ASP A 14 -5.91 -8.75 11.16
CA ASP A 14 -5.71 -10.05 10.52
C ASP A 14 -6.35 -10.06 9.14
N LEU A 15 -5.53 -10.24 8.10
CA LEU A 15 -5.96 -10.36 6.71
C LEU A 15 -6.86 -11.58 6.50
N ALA A 16 -6.69 -12.65 7.26
CA ALA A 16 -7.54 -13.83 7.14
C ALA A 16 -9.00 -13.51 7.51
N THR A 17 -9.22 -12.53 8.39
CA THR A 17 -10.57 -12.06 8.74
C THR A 17 -11.17 -11.09 7.71
N ALA A 18 -10.33 -10.35 6.99
CA ALA A 18 -10.75 -9.35 6.01
C ALA A 18 -10.90 -9.92 4.60
N ALA A 19 -10.07 -10.89 4.22
CA ALA A 19 -10.04 -11.48 2.88
C ALA A 19 -11.41 -12.00 2.41
N PRO A 20 -12.23 -12.69 3.23
CA PRO A 20 -13.54 -13.16 2.79
C PRO A 20 -14.46 -12.02 2.30
N LEU A 21 -14.38 -10.84 2.91
CA LEU A 21 -15.17 -9.69 2.47
C LEU A 21 -14.64 -9.13 1.13
N TYR A 22 -13.36 -8.79 1.09
CA TYR A 22 -12.81 -8.04 -0.04
C TYR A 22 -12.52 -8.92 -1.26
N ALA A 23 -12.04 -10.14 -1.06
CA ALA A 23 -11.74 -11.06 -2.16
C ALA A 23 -13.00 -11.84 -2.58
N ASP A 24 -13.68 -12.50 -1.64
CA ASP A 24 -14.74 -13.45 -1.99
C ASP A 24 -16.09 -12.75 -2.24
N LEU A 25 -16.55 -11.92 -1.30
CA LEU A 25 -17.87 -11.27 -1.41
C LEU A 25 -17.88 -10.08 -2.37
N PHE A 26 -16.83 -9.24 -2.34
CA PHE A 26 -16.71 -8.10 -3.26
C PHE A 26 -16.09 -8.49 -4.61
N GLY A 27 -15.53 -9.70 -4.74
CA GLY A 27 -14.95 -10.19 -5.99
C GLY A 27 -13.59 -9.58 -6.34
N GLY A 28 -12.82 -9.16 -5.34
CA GLY A 28 -11.49 -8.58 -5.54
C GLY A 28 -10.51 -9.60 -6.11
N ARG A 29 -9.89 -9.28 -7.25
CA ARG A 29 -8.87 -10.12 -7.88
C ARG A 29 -7.50 -9.83 -7.25
N LEU A 30 -6.85 -10.84 -6.70
CA LEU A 30 -5.47 -10.72 -6.21
C LEU A 30 -4.53 -10.29 -7.34
N ILE A 31 -3.77 -9.21 -7.09
CA ILE A 31 -2.75 -8.70 -8.02
C ILE A 31 -1.35 -8.67 -7.43
N ALA A 32 -1.21 -8.46 -6.12
CA ALA A 32 0.08 -8.53 -5.42
C ALA A 32 -0.15 -8.78 -3.93
N GLY A 33 0.91 -9.14 -3.21
CA GLY A 33 0.86 -9.31 -1.77
C GLY A 33 2.03 -10.12 -1.26
N GLY A 34 2.21 -10.10 0.05
CA GLY A 34 3.32 -10.76 0.73
C GLY A 34 3.79 -9.97 1.92
N ASP A 35 4.76 -10.53 2.63
CA ASP A 35 5.43 -9.89 3.75
C ASP A 35 6.47 -8.89 3.25
N ASP A 36 6.42 -7.66 3.75
CA ASP A 36 7.52 -6.71 3.70
C ASP A 36 8.15 -6.67 5.09
N ASP A 37 9.26 -7.38 5.25
CA ASP A 37 10.00 -7.50 6.52
C ASP A 37 10.62 -6.15 6.94
N ARG A 38 10.92 -5.25 5.98
CA ARG A 38 11.45 -3.91 6.27
C ARG A 38 10.39 -3.00 6.87
N LEU A 39 9.15 -3.10 6.41
CA LEU A 39 8.01 -2.35 6.94
C LEU A 39 7.29 -3.09 8.08
N ALA A 40 7.64 -4.36 8.33
CA ALA A 40 6.98 -5.24 9.27
C ALA A 40 5.45 -5.35 9.04
N ILE A 41 5.07 -5.44 7.76
CA ILE A 41 3.67 -5.59 7.32
C ILE A 41 3.51 -6.77 6.36
N ARG A 42 2.33 -7.38 6.35
CA ARG A 42 1.83 -8.22 5.25
C ARG A 42 0.82 -7.41 4.47
N SER A 43 0.97 -7.37 3.15
CA SER A 43 0.01 -6.73 2.25
C SER A 43 -0.77 -7.74 1.40
N LEU A 44 -2.01 -7.40 1.09
CA LEU A 44 -2.86 -8.08 0.12
C LEU A 44 -3.49 -7.03 -0.79
N GLN A 45 -3.05 -6.97 -2.05
CA GLN A 45 -3.55 -6.01 -3.03
C GLN A 45 -4.58 -6.66 -3.95
N LEU A 46 -5.78 -6.11 -3.93
CA LEU A 46 -6.93 -6.58 -4.69
C LEU A 46 -7.35 -5.53 -5.71
N SER A 47 -7.60 -5.97 -6.95
CA SER A 47 -8.08 -5.14 -8.05
C SER A 47 -9.56 -5.42 -8.33
N PHE A 48 -10.30 -4.36 -8.61
CA PHE A 48 -11.72 -4.35 -8.91
C PHE A 48 -11.97 -3.62 -10.23
N PRO A 49 -12.91 -4.08 -11.08
CA PRO A 49 -13.26 -3.38 -12.31
C PRO A 49 -13.72 -1.92 -12.03
N PRO A 50 -13.37 -0.95 -12.89
CA PRO A 50 -12.54 -1.06 -14.09
C PRO A 50 -11.02 -0.93 -13.85
N GLY A 51 -10.54 -0.94 -12.59
CA GLY A 51 -9.13 -0.78 -12.24
C GLY A 51 -8.88 -0.15 -10.87
N VAL A 52 -9.88 -0.18 -9.98
CA VAL A 52 -9.78 0.34 -8.61
C VAL A 52 -9.06 -0.68 -7.75
N LYS A 53 -8.15 -0.24 -6.89
CA LYS A 53 -7.38 -1.13 -6.02
C LYS A 53 -7.64 -0.85 -4.55
N ILE A 54 -7.68 -1.92 -3.77
CA ILE A 54 -7.64 -1.88 -2.31
C ILE A 54 -6.43 -2.68 -1.86
N GLU A 55 -5.61 -2.07 -1.02
CA GLU A 55 -4.52 -2.73 -0.32
C GLU A 55 -4.94 -2.98 1.14
N LEU A 56 -4.99 -4.25 1.54
CA LEU A 56 -5.16 -4.59 2.94
C LEU A 56 -3.80 -4.76 3.59
N LEU A 57 -3.63 -4.18 4.77
CA LEU A 57 -2.37 -4.18 5.52
C LEU A 57 -2.57 -4.82 6.89
N GLN A 58 -1.71 -5.77 7.25
CA GLN A 58 -1.65 -6.38 8.57
C GLN A 58 -0.23 -6.25 9.15
N PRO A 59 -0.06 -6.00 10.46
CA PRO A 59 1.25 -6.04 11.09
C PRO A 59 1.82 -7.47 11.15
N LEU A 60 3.11 -7.65 10.89
CA LEU A 60 3.78 -8.96 11.08
C LEU A 60 4.01 -9.29 12.56
N HIS A 61 4.09 -8.28 13.42
CA HIS A 61 4.28 -8.44 14.86
C HIS A 61 3.80 -7.20 15.63
N GLU A 62 3.56 -7.35 16.93
CA GLU A 62 3.01 -6.31 17.82
C GLU A 62 3.88 -5.06 17.96
N ARG A 63 5.18 -5.16 17.66
CA ARG A 63 6.12 -4.02 17.73
C ARG A 63 6.16 -3.16 16.47
N SER A 64 5.35 -3.45 15.44
CA SER A 64 5.40 -2.70 14.18
C SER A 64 4.65 -1.37 14.30
N TYR A 65 4.99 -0.42 13.41
CA TYR A 65 4.28 0.86 13.33
C TYR A 65 2.77 0.65 13.11
N LEU A 66 2.40 -0.29 12.24
CA LEU A 66 1.00 -0.57 11.92
C LEU A 66 0.24 -1.15 13.13
N ALA A 67 0.90 -1.98 13.96
CA ALA A 67 0.30 -2.47 15.21
C ALA A 67 -0.04 -1.31 16.16
N ALA A 68 0.90 -0.39 16.38
CA ALA A 68 0.67 0.80 17.20
C ALA A 68 -0.41 1.73 16.62
N TYR A 69 -0.48 1.86 15.28
CA TYR A 69 -1.56 2.58 14.61
C TYR A 69 -2.93 1.93 14.94
N LEU A 70 -3.04 0.61 14.79
CA LEU A 70 -4.28 -0.14 15.03
C LEU A 70 -4.70 -0.08 16.50
N ASP A 71 -3.76 -0.05 17.46
CA ASP A 71 -4.06 0.12 18.88
C ASP A 71 -4.69 1.49 19.18
N LYS A 72 -4.23 2.52 18.48
CA LYS A 72 -4.69 3.89 18.69
C LYS A 72 -5.97 4.22 17.94
N ARG A 73 -6.16 3.67 16.74
CA ARG A 73 -7.22 4.07 15.80
C ARG A 73 -8.24 2.96 15.49
N GLY A 74 -7.92 1.72 15.82
CA GLY A 74 -8.66 0.55 15.35
C GLY A 74 -8.40 0.24 13.86
N PRO A 75 -8.97 -0.87 13.36
CA PRO A 75 -8.99 -1.17 11.92
C PRO A 75 -9.74 -0.12 11.11
N GLY A 76 -9.31 0.11 9.86
CA GLY A 76 -9.99 1.05 8.97
C GLY A 76 -9.08 1.68 7.91
N PHE A 77 -9.56 2.74 7.29
CA PHE A 77 -8.83 3.53 6.30
C PHE A 77 -7.48 4.01 6.85
N HIS A 78 -6.39 3.65 6.17
CA HIS A 78 -5.03 4.01 6.58
C HIS A 78 -4.47 5.17 5.76
N HIS A 79 -4.48 5.05 4.42
CA HIS A 79 -4.12 6.13 3.51
C HIS A 79 -4.74 5.93 2.12
N MET A 80 -4.63 6.95 1.28
CA MET A 80 -4.89 6.85 -0.16
C MET A 80 -3.62 7.18 -0.93
N THR A 81 -3.46 6.54 -2.10
CA THR A 81 -2.24 6.63 -2.90
C THR A 81 -2.55 7.14 -4.30
N CYS A 82 -1.77 8.10 -4.77
CA CYS A 82 -1.89 8.70 -6.09
C CYS A 82 -0.54 8.74 -6.81
N PHE A 83 -0.55 8.38 -8.09
CA PHE A 83 0.61 8.57 -8.96
C PHE A 83 0.80 10.04 -9.29
N VAL A 84 2.07 10.45 -9.39
CA VAL A 84 2.54 11.73 -9.90
C VAL A 84 3.57 11.47 -11.01
N GLU A 85 3.96 12.50 -11.75
CA GLU A 85 5.02 12.38 -12.77
C GLU A 85 6.41 12.23 -12.13
N ASP A 86 6.68 13.03 -11.09
CA ASP A 86 7.92 13.02 -10.30
C ASP A 86 7.59 13.38 -8.85
N VAL A 87 8.00 12.53 -7.90
CA VAL A 87 7.78 12.68 -6.46
C VAL A 87 8.58 13.82 -5.87
N THR A 88 9.81 14.05 -6.33
CA THR A 88 10.67 15.14 -5.86
C THR A 88 10.04 16.49 -6.19
N GLU A 89 9.61 16.68 -7.44
CA GLU A 89 8.93 17.89 -7.88
C GLU A 89 7.57 18.06 -7.19
N ALA A 90 6.82 16.97 -7.01
CA ALA A 90 5.54 17.00 -6.31
C ALA A 90 5.71 17.45 -4.85
N ALA A 91 6.69 16.89 -4.13
CA ALA A 91 6.99 17.26 -2.75
C ALA A 91 7.39 18.74 -2.64
N ALA A 92 8.33 19.19 -3.49
CA ALA A 92 8.79 20.58 -3.49
C ALA A 92 7.63 21.57 -3.74
N ARG A 93 6.72 21.24 -4.68
CA ARG A 93 5.54 22.05 -4.97
C ARG A 93 4.56 22.10 -3.79
N LEU A 94 4.36 21.00 -3.08
CA LEU A 94 3.48 20.95 -1.91
C LEU A 94 4.03 21.80 -0.75
N GLU A 95 5.32 21.65 -0.44
CA GLU A 95 5.98 22.45 0.60
C GLU A 95 5.92 23.94 0.29
N ALA A 96 6.20 24.33 -0.97
CA ALA A 96 6.10 25.72 -1.41
C ALA A 96 4.68 26.30 -1.29
N ALA A 97 3.65 25.44 -1.36
CA ALA A 97 2.25 25.81 -1.20
C ALA A 97 1.76 25.73 0.27
N GLY A 98 2.63 25.39 1.22
CA GLY A 98 2.31 25.30 2.65
C GLY A 98 1.72 23.95 3.08
N PHE A 99 1.84 22.91 2.26
CA PHE A 99 1.39 21.56 2.59
C PHE A 99 2.60 20.67 2.92
N SER A 100 2.74 20.31 4.19
CA SER A 100 3.90 19.57 4.68
C SER A 100 3.88 18.11 4.27
N THR A 101 5.03 17.65 3.79
CA THR A 101 5.34 16.29 3.39
C THR A 101 6.21 15.58 4.45
N VAL A 102 6.30 14.26 4.36
CA VAL A 102 7.09 13.39 5.26
C VAL A 102 7.47 12.10 4.55
N ASP A 103 8.51 11.44 5.05
CA ASP A 103 8.98 10.13 4.61
C ASP A 103 9.22 10.06 3.09
N THR A 104 9.71 11.18 2.52
CA THR A 104 10.08 11.27 1.10
C THR A 104 11.26 10.35 0.83
N ARG A 105 11.07 9.42 -0.10
CA ARG A 105 12.08 8.48 -0.57
C ARG A 105 12.05 8.43 -2.09
N THR A 106 13.15 8.82 -2.70
CA THR A 106 13.29 8.89 -4.17
C THR A 106 14.58 8.19 -4.63
N GLY A 107 14.69 7.93 -5.94
CA GLY A 107 15.83 7.24 -6.54
C GLY A 107 15.87 5.74 -6.26
N THR A 108 14.72 5.12 -5.94
CA THR A 108 14.63 3.68 -5.66
C THR A 108 14.64 2.82 -6.92
N GLY A 109 14.37 3.44 -8.09
CA GLY A 109 14.27 2.77 -9.38
C GLY A 109 13.01 1.92 -9.57
N CYS A 110 12.19 1.75 -8.54
CA CYS A 110 10.99 0.93 -8.61
C CYS A 110 9.77 1.56 -7.96
N TRP A 111 9.91 2.31 -6.86
CA TRP A 111 8.79 2.92 -6.16
C TRP A 111 9.29 4.11 -5.33
N ASP A 112 9.17 5.29 -5.91
CA ASP A 112 9.44 6.53 -5.20
C ASP A 112 8.15 7.01 -4.54
N GLU A 113 8.27 7.61 -3.37
CA GLU A 113 7.10 8.02 -2.59
C GLU A 113 7.36 9.21 -1.66
N THR A 114 6.28 9.91 -1.34
CA THR A 114 6.21 10.90 -0.26
C THR A 114 4.81 10.89 0.32
N PHE A 115 4.66 11.32 1.58
CA PHE A 115 3.37 11.39 2.25
C PHE A 115 3.05 12.82 2.65
N ILE A 116 1.81 13.26 2.43
CA ILE A 116 1.29 14.51 2.98
C ILE A 116 0.79 14.22 4.39
N ARG A 117 1.25 14.99 5.38
CA ARG A 117 0.85 14.80 6.78
C ARG A 117 -0.66 15.01 6.92
N PRO A 118 -1.37 14.22 7.75
CA PRO A 118 -2.81 14.42 7.97
C PRO A 118 -3.19 15.83 8.43
N SER A 119 -2.32 16.49 9.21
CA SER A 119 -2.50 17.88 9.64
C SER A 119 -2.48 18.89 8.50
N SER A 120 -1.81 18.59 7.38
CA SER A 120 -1.82 19.40 6.16
C SER A 120 -2.89 18.97 5.17
N ALA A 121 -3.39 17.74 5.25
CA ALA A 121 -4.34 17.17 4.30
C ALA A 121 -5.72 16.89 4.93
N PHE A 122 -6.21 17.81 5.76
CA PHE A 122 -7.57 17.79 6.32
C PHE A 122 -7.95 16.49 7.05
N GLY A 123 -6.97 15.87 7.72
CA GLY A 123 -7.15 14.60 8.44
C GLY A 123 -6.81 13.34 7.64
N THR A 124 -6.52 13.46 6.35
CA THR A 124 -6.21 12.33 5.47
C THR A 124 -4.71 12.13 5.32
N LEU A 125 -4.22 10.90 5.46
CA LEU A 125 -2.87 10.54 5.02
C LEU A 125 -2.89 10.29 3.51
N VAL A 126 -2.18 11.09 2.74
CA VAL A 126 -2.12 10.97 1.27
C VAL A 126 -0.71 10.61 0.86
N GLN A 127 -0.55 9.47 0.19
CA GLN A 127 0.70 9.06 -0.43
C GLN A 127 0.72 9.53 -1.89
N LEU A 128 1.84 10.12 -2.30
CA LEU A 128 2.16 10.38 -3.69
C LEU A 128 3.31 9.47 -4.10
N THR A 129 3.21 8.87 -5.28
CA THR A 129 4.22 7.95 -5.78
C THR A 129 4.50 8.18 -7.25
N ASP A 130 5.70 7.84 -7.71
CA ASP A 130 5.96 7.57 -9.11
C ASP A 130 6.64 6.22 -9.23
N SER A 131 6.38 5.54 -10.35
CA SER A 131 6.97 4.25 -10.63
C SER A 131 6.82 3.92 -12.12
N PRO A 132 7.82 3.25 -12.73
CA PRO A 132 7.68 2.68 -14.07
C PRO A 132 6.75 1.45 -14.11
N LEU A 133 6.36 0.92 -12.95
CA LEU A 133 5.50 -0.24 -12.81
C LEU A 133 4.06 0.22 -12.52
N SER A 134 3.07 -0.49 -13.07
CA SER A 134 1.66 -0.10 -12.95
C SER A 134 0.88 -0.89 -11.90
N TRP A 135 1.38 -2.09 -11.52
CA TRP A 135 0.70 -3.12 -10.70
C TRP A 135 -0.78 -3.26 -11.03
N THR A 136 -1.12 -3.16 -12.32
CA THR A 136 -2.49 -3.33 -12.82
C THR A 136 -2.81 -4.80 -13.10
N GLU A 137 -1.77 -5.58 -13.41
CA GLU A 137 -1.85 -7.02 -13.59
C GLU A 137 -1.21 -7.77 -12.43
N PRO A 138 -1.56 -9.05 -12.22
CA PRO A 138 -0.94 -9.89 -11.22
C PRO A 138 0.59 -9.97 -11.39
N VAL A 139 1.31 -9.71 -10.30
CA VAL A 139 2.79 -9.80 -10.24
C VAL A 139 3.28 -10.83 -9.22
N LEU A 140 2.39 -11.67 -8.71
CA LEU A 140 2.76 -12.77 -7.83
C LEU A 140 3.54 -13.86 -8.58
N PRO A 141 4.33 -14.67 -7.84
CA PRO A 141 4.93 -15.88 -8.38
C PRO A 141 3.89 -16.81 -9.01
N GLU A 142 4.31 -17.57 -10.02
CA GLU A 142 3.45 -18.56 -10.65
C GLU A 142 2.90 -19.55 -9.61
N GLY A 143 1.58 -19.79 -9.68
CA GLY A 143 0.85 -20.68 -8.77
C GLY A 143 0.52 -20.08 -7.40
N ALA A 144 1.03 -18.91 -7.05
CA ALA A 144 0.72 -18.27 -5.77
C ALA A 144 -0.71 -17.70 -5.76
N GLY A 145 -1.40 -17.88 -4.64
CA GLY A 145 -2.73 -17.33 -4.39
C GLY A 145 -2.85 -16.62 -3.05
N ILE A 146 -4.07 -16.20 -2.72
CA ILE A 146 -4.38 -15.51 -1.45
C ILE A 146 -3.94 -16.36 -0.25
N GLY A 147 -4.18 -17.67 -0.29
CA GLY A 147 -3.79 -18.59 0.78
C GLY A 147 -2.28 -18.61 1.05
N ASP A 148 -1.43 -18.39 0.03
CA ASP A 148 0.02 -18.32 0.19
C ASP A 148 0.45 -17.02 0.86
N VAL A 149 -0.15 -15.90 0.44
CA VAL A 149 0.06 -14.60 1.07
C VAL A 149 -0.37 -14.66 2.54
N LEU A 150 -1.59 -15.14 2.83
CA LEU A 150 -2.12 -15.25 4.19
C LEU A 150 -1.27 -16.16 5.08
N ALA A 151 -0.65 -17.20 4.52
CA ALA A 151 0.23 -18.09 5.25
C ALA A 151 1.67 -17.56 5.40
N GLY A 152 2.00 -16.39 4.84
CA GLY A 152 3.35 -15.82 4.89
C GLY A 152 4.36 -16.53 4.01
N ARG A 153 3.92 -17.25 2.98
CA ARG A 153 4.80 -17.94 2.03
C ARG A 153 5.34 -17.03 0.94
N ILE A 154 4.80 -15.81 0.82
CA ILE A 154 5.20 -14.81 -0.16
C ILE A 154 5.83 -13.63 0.58
N ALA A 155 6.97 -13.15 0.07
CA ALA A 155 7.64 -11.96 0.58
C ALA A 155 7.99 -10.98 -0.55
N TRP A 156 7.95 -9.69 -0.24
CA TRP A 156 8.44 -8.63 -1.10
C TRP A 156 9.97 -8.65 -1.12
N ASN A 157 10.54 -8.90 -2.30
CA ASN A 157 11.95 -8.75 -2.58
C ASN A 157 12.11 -7.63 -3.62
N ASP A 158 12.59 -6.49 -3.16
CA ASP A 158 12.58 -5.22 -3.90
C ASP A 158 11.18 -4.90 -4.44
N ALA A 159 11.00 -4.89 -5.77
CA ALA A 159 9.76 -4.50 -6.43
C ALA A 159 8.80 -5.67 -6.73
N ARG A 160 9.17 -6.90 -6.37
CA ARG A 160 8.47 -8.12 -6.80
C ARG A 160 8.20 -9.05 -5.61
N PRO A 161 6.97 -9.55 -5.46
CA PRO A 161 6.69 -10.66 -4.55
C PRO A 161 7.35 -11.95 -5.06
N THR A 162 7.93 -12.71 -4.15
CA THR A 162 8.59 -14.00 -4.42
C THR A 162 8.21 -15.03 -3.37
N TRP A 163 8.34 -16.32 -3.69
CA TRP A 163 8.26 -17.38 -2.69
C TRP A 163 9.37 -17.19 -1.65
N ARG A 164 9.03 -17.40 -0.38
CA ARG A 164 10.02 -17.52 0.70
C ARG A 164 10.76 -18.86 0.64
#